data_AF-A0A8H5VJ96-F1
#
_entry.id   AF-A0A8H5VJ96-F1
#
_cell.length_a   1.000
_cell.length_b   1.000
_cell.length_c   1.000
_cell.angle_alpha   90.00
_cell.angle_beta   90.00
_cell.angle_gamma   90.00
#
_symmetry.space_group_name_H-M   'P 1'
#
loop_
_entity.id
_entity.type
_entity.pdbx_description
1 polymer ?
#
loop_
_entity_poly.entity_id
_entity_poly.type
_entity_poly.pdbx_seq_one_letter_code
_entity_poly.pdbx_strand_id
1 'polypeptide(L)'
;MANDDEPRSKKALNVESPSFTPASVGSKKATFSSQAASAPAFTPRGLGSATPVGPQDGDSSVFNPATVREFTPNFDVNSTTTSANGSGQDGGISYDPFTVPTMNQGITTPQYNPYAEDPGALGGHGPGYFPAQNAFAAPVQPLQHHLYFPAGQRRDDLMPYHRVPHDFFIAEKDRVEIVNKLEATGQVLPNSQLPQLDNYHNLVPLDTTHRKNANIFGYPSWVYKATQTKSGHTYCLRRLEGYRLTNENAIRLVKEWRRINNGSVVSIIDAFTTRAFGDSSLIFVQNYFPLSKTLVEAHLTPSSTHGTRFQAKTPIAENVLWGYISQIANALQAIHSVNLAARCIDPSKIILTDKGRIRLSACSILDVVQYDAHRSIQELQQEDFIQFGRLLLCLTTNTLPVHLTNFNISLEQLSRVYSVELRDTVLWLLTPQQPPAQKGIDEFVRGIAGRITSTFDQILQANDKARADVMREVENGRAARLMMKLATINERYDFNGDQNWSENGERYMLKLFRDYVFHQVDANGNPILDMGHMLRCMSKLDIGTEERVCLTSRDEQTSFLVSYKELKKMLANSFGELVKASKSGRSF
;
A
#
# COMPACT_ATOMS: atom_id res chain seq x y z
N MET A 1 -65.03 -33.33 4.63
CA MET A 1 -66.48 -33.05 4.63
C MET A 1 -66.81 -32.49 5.99
N ALA A 2 -67.21 -31.24 6.19
CA ALA A 2 -67.33 -30.09 5.29
C ALA A 2 -67.34 -28.81 6.16
N ASN A 3 -66.66 -27.76 5.67
CA ASN A 3 -67.06 -26.34 5.58
C ASN A 3 -67.44 -25.54 6.86
N ASP A 4 -67.04 -24.28 7.07
CA ASP A 4 -66.65 -23.21 6.14
C ASP A 4 -65.54 -22.33 6.76
N ASP A 5 -64.53 -22.00 5.94
CA ASP A 5 -63.52 -20.96 6.13
C ASP A 5 -63.76 -19.91 5.04
N GLU A 6 -63.92 -18.62 5.39
CA GLU A 6 -63.68 -17.53 4.43
C GLU A 6 -63.07 -16.26 5.06
N PRO A 7 -62.19 -15.54 4.32
CA PRO A 7 -61.29 -14.51 4.84
C PRO A 7 -61.72 -13.07 4.48
N ARG A 8 -61.19 -12.09 5.20
CA ARG A 8 -61.36 -10.66 4.89
C ARG A 8 -60.13 -10.02 4.22
N SER A 9 -60.42 -9.42 3.06
CA SER A 9 -59.89 -8.16 2.50
C SER A 9 -58.86 -8.22 1.36
N LYS A 10 -59.23 -7.54 0.27
CA LYS A 10 -58.53 -7.33 -1.02
C LYS A 10 -57.96 -5.90 -1.12
N LYS A 11 -57.00 -5.78 -2.07
CA LYS A 11 -56.45 -4.59 -2.79
C LYS A 11 -55.23 -3.94 -2.14
N ALA A 12 -54.01 -4.13 -2.69
CA ALA A 12 -53.43 -3.68 -3.97
C ALA A 12 -52.73 -2.32 -3.84
N LEU A 13 -51.39 -2.34 -3.79
CA LEU A 13 -50.54 -1.22 -4.15
C LEU A 13 -49.52 -1.70 -5.18
N ASN A 14 -49.64 -1.11 -6.35
CA ASN A 14 -48.86 -1.30 -7.56
C ASN A 14 -47.60 -0.42 -7.47
N VAL A 15 -46.41 -0.99 -7.67
CA VAL A 15 -45.16 -0.23 -7.84
C VAL A 15 -44.41 -0.82 -9.04
N GLU A 16 -44.74 -0.32 -10.23
CA GLU A 16 -43.95 -0.55 -11.43
C GLU A 16 -42.61 0.20 -11.31
N SER A 17 -41.51 -0.55 -11.41
CA SER A 17 -40.17 0.01 -11.61
C SER A 17 -39.88 0.05 -13.11
N PRO A 18 -39.40 1.17 -13.70
CA PRO A 18 -39.16 1.22 -15.13
C PRO A 18 -37.98 0.33 -15.52
N SER A 19 -38.24 -0.63 -16.41
CA SER A 19 -37.24 -1.43 -17.11
C SER A 19 -36.53 -0.58 -18.17
N PHE A 20 -35.20 -0.58 -18.17
CA PHE A 20 -34.38 0.14 -19.13
C PHE A 20 -34.16 -0.74 -20.37
N THR A 21 -35.02 -0.60 -21.38
CA THR A 21 -34.82 -1.15 -22.73
C THR A 21 -34.41 -0.01 -23.67
N PRO A 22 -33.27 -0.09 -24.37
CA PRO A 22 -32.86 0.96 -25.30
C PRO A 22 -33.70 0.90 -26.56
N ALA A 23 -34.47 1.96 -26.82
CA ALA A 23 -35.24 2.12 -28.05
C ALA A 23 -34.32 2.51 -29.21
N SER A 24 -34.37 1.69 -30.26
CA SER A 24 -33.84 1.94 -31.59
C SER A 24 -34.41 3.23 -32.17
N VAL A 25 -33.54 4.17 -32.57
CA VAL A 25 -33.89 5.30 -33.44
C VAL A 25 -32.95 5.32 -34.65
N GLY A 26 -33.52 4.96 -35.80
CA GLY A 26 -33.46 5.72 -37.04
C GLY A 26 -32.10 6.03 -37.65
N SER A 27 -31.66 5.15 -38.55
CA SER A 27 -30.57 5.38 -39.51
C SER A 27 -31.01 6.28 -40.67
N LYS A 28 -30.29 7.39 -40.88
CA LYS A 28 -30.17 8.06 -42.19
C LYS A 28 -28.68 8.22 -42.53
N LYS A 29 -28.31 7.73 -43.72
CA LYS A 29 -26.95 7.63 -44.28
C LYS A 29 -26.42 8.98 -44.80
N ALA A 30 -25.09 9.15 -44.72
CA ALA A 30 -24.21 9.52 -45.85
C ALA A 30 -22.77 9.05 -45.53
N THR A 31 -22.32 7.93 -46.09
CA THR A 31 -21.39 7.79 -47.24
C THR A 31 -19.91 7.97 -46.86
N PHE A 32 -19.16 6.87 -46.71
CA PHE A 32 -17.79 6.71 -47.21
C PHE A 32 -17.49 5.22 -47.46
N SER A 33 -16.72 4.98 -48.53
CA SER A 33 -16.58 3.74 -49.30
C SER A 33 -15.69 2.67 -48.68
N SER A 34 -16.12 1.42 -48.80
CA SER A 34 -15.31 0.22 -48.57
C SER A 34 -14.55 -0.18 -49.85
N GLN A 35 -13.23 -0.03 -49.88
CA GLN A 35 -12.35 -0.85 -50.71
C GLN A 35 -10.97 -0.97 -50.05
N ALA A 36 -10.29 -2.09 -50.35
CA ALA A 36 -8.94 -2.47 -49.95
C ALA A 36 -8.78 -3.10 -48.56
N ALA A 37 -9.42 -4.27 -48.40
CA ALA A 37 -8.68 -5.42 -47.91
C ALA A 37 -7.55 -5.72 -48.92
N SER A 38 -6.35 -6.09 -48.43
CA SER A 38 -5.09 -6.38 -49.14
C SER A 38 -4.14 -5.19 -49.42
N ALA A 39 -3.25 -4.92 -48.45
CA ALA A 39 -1.91 -4.40 -48.71
C ALA A 39 -0.95 -4.81 -47.56
N PRO A 40 0.30 -5.23 -47.86
CA PRO A 40 1.21 -5.90 -46.93
C PRO A 40 2.01 -4.94 -46.01
N ALA A 41 2.49 -5.50 -44.88
CA ALA A 41 3.31 -4.82 -43.89
C ALA A 41 4.72 -4.50 -44.43
N PHE A 42 5.13 -3.23 -44.32
CA PHE A 42 6.44 -2.73 -44.72
C PHE A 42 7.47 -2.94 -43.58
N THR A 43 8.51 -3.71 -43.89
CA THR A 43 9.74 -3.84 -43.09
C THR A 43 10.91 -3.25 -43.91
N PRO A 44 11.76 -2.37 -43.35
CA PRO A 44 12.92 -1.88 -44.07
C PRO A 44 14.10 -2.85 -43.88
N ARG A 45 14.70 -3.31 -44.98
CA ARG A 45 16.05 -3.90 -44.99
C ARG A 45 16.93 -3.19 -45.99
N GLY A 46 18.17 -2.96 -45.57
CA GLY A 46 19.24 -2.33 -46.35
C GLY A 46 19.73 -3.17 -47.53
N LEU A 47 20.41 -2.47 -48.43
CA LEU A 47 21.24 -2.99 -49.51
C LEU A 47 22.47 -3.74 -48.93
N GLY A 48 23.04 -4.80 -49.52
CA GLY A 48 22.85 -5.42 -50.83
C GLY A 48 23.61 -6.77 -50.94
N SER A 49 23.32 -7.47 -52.05
CA SER A 49 23.96 -8.63 -52.75
C SER A 49 25.25 -9.26 -52.19
N ALA A 50 25.55 -10.57 -52.28
CA ALA A 50 25.10 -11.68 -53.13
C ALA A 50 25.44 -13.04 -52.45
N THR A 51 24.73 -14.12 -52.81
CA THR A 51 24.99 -15.55 -52.48
C THR A 51 25.92 -16.19 -53.54
N PRO A 52 26.47 -17.45 -53.44
CA PRO A 52 25.90 -18.64 -52.75
C PRO A 52 26.86 -19.71 -52.14
N VAL A 53 26.22 -20.78 -51.59
CA VAL A 53 26.61 -22.21 -51.49
C VAL A 53 27.01 -22.80 -50.10
N GLY A 54 26.13 -23.65 -49.56
CA GLY A 54 26.39 -25.06 -49.14
C GLY A 54 26.95 -25.39 -47.73
N PRO A 55 26.52 -26.49 -47.05
CA PRO A 55 26.63 -26.66 -45.59
C PRO A 55 27.62 -27.75 -45.10
N GLN A 56 28.15 -27.63 -43.89
CA GLN A 56 28.08 -28.62 -42.77
C GLN A 56 29.11 -28.40 -41.66
N ASP A 57 28.70 -28.85 -40.46
CA ASP A 57 29.45 -29.16 -39.22
C ASP A 57 30.07 -27.98 -38.47
N GLY A 58 29.87 -27.75 -37.17
CA GLY A 58 29.51 -28.64 -36.09
C GLY A 58 30.53 -28.41 -34.99
N ASP A 59 30.28 -27.48 -34.05
CA ASP A 59 30.93 -27.57 -32.75
C ASP A 59 30.12 -26.87 -31.65
N SER A 60 29.92 -27.63 -30.57
CA SER A 60 29.15 -27.28 -29.39
C SER A 60 29.93 -26.35 -28.47
N SER A 61 29.50 -25.08 -28.34
CA SER A 61 30.01 -24.22 -27.29
C SER A 61 29.37 -24.57 -25.94
N VAL A 62 30.13 -25.27 -25.11
CA VAL A 62 29.84 -25.54 -23.70
C VAL A 62 29.61 -24.22 -22.95
N PHE A 63 28.43 -24.07 -22.37
CA PHE A 63 28.03 -22.89 -21.58
C PHE A 63 28.72 -22.90 -20.22
N ASN A 64 29.57 -21.91 -19.96
CA ASN A 64 30.28 -21.70 -18.70
C ASN A 64 29.44 -20.78 -17.78
N PRO A 65 28.89 -21.26 -16.64
CA PRO A 65 27.97 -20.50 -15.80
C PRO A 65 28.65 -19.42 -14.91
N ALA A 66 29.94 -19.12 -15.12
CA ALA A 66 30.72 -18.20 -14.28
C ALA A 66 30.60 -16.70 -14.65
N THR A 67 29.86 -16.32 -15.70
CA THR A 67 29.80 -14.92 -16.18
C THR A 67 28.54 -14.15 -15.79
N VAL A 68 27.56 -14.80 -15.15
CA VAL A 68 26.40 -14.09 -14.59
C VAL A 68 26.74 -13.67 -13.16
N ARG A 69 27.25 -12.44 -12.99
CA ARG A 69 27.28 -11.80 -11.67
C ARG A 69 25.87 -11.36 -11.31
N GLU A 70 25.16 -12.26 -10.63
CA GLU A 70 23.90 -11.97 -9.95
C GLU A 70 24.15 -10.90 -8.86
N PHE A 71 23.35 -9.84 -8.89
CA PHE A 71 23.50 -8.66 -8.04
C PHE A 71 23.19 -8.99 -6.57
N THR A 72 24.15 -8.73 -5.68
CA THR A 72 24.00 -8.70 -4.23
C THR A 72 23.70 -7.26 -3.78
N PRO A 73 22.47 -6.92 -3.36
CA PRO A 73 22.22 -5.71 -2.60
C PRO A 73 22.72 -5.93 -1.16
N ASN A 74 23.79 -5.23 -0.77
CA ASN A 74 24.16 -5.08 0.63
C ASN A 74 23.43 -3.85 1.18
N PHE A 75 22.19 -4.00 1.63
CA PHE A 75 21.49 -2.96 2.39
C PHE A 75 21.79 -3.13 3.88
N ASP A 76 22.94 -2.64 4.32
CA ASP A 76 23.19 -2.39 5.73
C ASP A 76 22.62 -1.01 6.09
N VAL A 77 21.45 -0.99 6.75
CA VAL A 77 20.88 0.24 7.34
C VAL A 77 21.53 0.52 8.72
N ASN A 78 22.69 -0.07 9.01
CA ASN A 78 23.45 0.28 10.20
C ASN A 78 24.93 -0.12 10.04
N SER A 79 25.75 0.76 9.45
CA SER A 79 27.21 0.61 9.52
C SER A 79 27.91 1.94 9.80
N THR A 80 27.92 2.33 11.08
CA THR A 80 29.10 3.01 11.63
C THR A 80 30.21 1.97 11.72
N THR A 81 31.03 1.84 10.68
CA THR A 81 32.30 1.13 10.76
C THR A 81 33.43 2.10 10.48
N THR A 82 33.98 2.61 11.58
CA THR A 82 35.35 3.11 11.64
C THR A 82 36.29 1.93 11.39
N SER A 83 36.97 1.95 10.24
CA SER A 83 38.08 1.07 9.92
C SER A 83 39.26 1.36 10.83
N ALA A 84 39.59 0.42 11.71
CA ALA A 84 40.80 0.46 12.53
C ALA A 84 41.96 -0.20 11.77
N ASN A 85 42.94 0.61 11.36
CA ASN A 85 44.37 0.26 11.35
C ASN A 85 45.20 1.51 11.05
N GLY A 86 46.01 1.94 12.03
CA GLY A 86 47.00 3.01 11.84
C GLY A 86 47.29 3.80 13.12
N SER A 87 48.44 3.47 13.73
CA SER A 87 49.30 4.26 14.63
C SER A 87 48.93 5.71 14.94
N GLY A 88 48.98 6.06 16.22
CA GLY A 88 48.41 7.29 16.78
C GLY A 88 49.20 8.57 16.58
N GLN A 89 48.48 9.69 16.79
CA GLN A 89 48.93 10.80 17.63
C GLN A 89 47.74 11.74 17.93
N ASP A 90 47.87 12.40 19.06
CA ASP A 90 46.97 13.32 19.77
C ASP A 90 46.33 14.44 18.93
N GLY A 91 45.16 14.91 19.40
CA GLY A 91 44.61 16.23 19.03
C GLY A 91 43.09 16.29 18.95
N GLY A 92 42.42 16.57 20.07
CA GLY A 92 40.97 16.79 20.12
C GLY A 92 40.54 18.15 19.55
N ILE A 93 39.39 18.21 18.87
CA ILE A 93 38.65 19.46 18.61
C ILE A 93 37.14 19.20 18.72
N SER A 94 36.50 20.07 19.51
CA SER A 94 35.08 20.19 19.84
C SER A 94 34.20 20.47 18.61
N TYR A 95 33.00 19.91 18.54
CA TYR A 95 32.03 20.14 17.46
C TYR A 95 31.02 21.23 17.87
N ASP A 96 31.05 22.37 17.17
CA ASP A 96 30.10 23.48 17.29
C ASP A 96 29.14 23.48 16.08
N PRO A 97 27.81 23.38 16.27
CA PRO A 97 26.85 23.14 15.19
C PRO A 97 26.43 24.37 14.35
N PHE A 98 27.07 25.54 14.47
CA PHE A 98 26.64 26.76 13.76
C PHE A 98 27.52 27.24 12.59
N THR A 99 28.34 26.39 11.96
CA THR A 99 29.08 26.78 10.75
C THR A 99 28.59 26.05 9.51
N VAL A 100 28.03 26.83 8.58
CA VAL A 100 27.62 26.42 7.23
C VAL A 100 28.89 26.22 6.39
N PRO A 101 29.13 25.07 5.73
CA PRO A 101 30.31 24.94 4.88
C PRO A 101 30.07 25.71 3.57
N THR A 102 30.95 26.67 3.30
CA THR A 102 31.09 27.37 2.02
C THR A 102 31.39 26.37 0.90
N MET A 103 30.46 26.31 -0.06
CA MET A 103 30.56 25.50 -1.27
C MET A 103 31.58 26.13 -2.23
N ASN A 104 32.73 25.47 -2.40
CA ASN A 104 33.78 25.93 -3.30
C ASN A 104 33.37 25.64 -4.76
N GLN A 105 33.23 26.69 -5.58
CA GLN A 105 32.91 26.59 -7.00
C GLN A 105 34.10 26.01 -7.79
N GLY A 106 33.89 24.85 -8.41
CA GLY A 106 34.65 24.38 -9.56
C GLY A 106 33.76 24.42 -10.80
N ILE A 107 34.05 25.34 -11.71
CA ILE A 107 33.34 25.59 -12.97
C ILE A 107 33.44 24.37 -13.91
N THR A 108 32.33 23.85 -14.43
CA THR A 108 32.23 23.30 -15.82
C THR A 108 30.78 23.31 -16.38
N THR A 109 30.63 24.06 -17.48
CA THR A 109 29.60 24.04 -18.58
C THR A 109 28.10 24.28 -18.31
N PRO A 110 27.43 25.18 -19.06
CA PRO A 110 26.01 25.51 -18.87
C PRO A 110 25.06 24.50 -19.51
N GLN A 111 23.89 24.35 -18.89
CA GLN A 111 22.76 23.55 -19.39
C GLN A 111 22.21 24.07 -20.72
N TYR A 112 21.86 23.11 -21.58
CA TYR A 112 21.17 23.26 -22.86
C TYR A 112 19.80 23.97 -22.71
N ASN A 113 19.60 25.07 -23.44
CA ASN A 113 18.33 25.81 -23.52
C ASN A 113 17.60 25.47 -24.85
N PRO A 114 16.41 24.84 -24.83
CA PRO A 114 15.71 24.36 -26.04
C PRO A 114 15.13 25.46 -26.96
N TYR A 115 15.33 26.74 -26.68
CA TYR A 115 14.66 27.85 -27.38
C TYR A 115 15.61 28.87 -28.05
N ALA A 116 16.89 28.55 -28.24
CA ALA A 116 17.81 29.41 -28.99
C ALA A 116 17.93 28.93 -30.44
N GLU A 117 17.49 29.76 -31.40
CA GLU A 117 17.61 29.52 -32.85
C GLU A 117 19.00 29.91 -33.40
N ASP A 118 19.58 28.97 -34.18
CA ASP A 118 20.44 29.15 -35.37
C ASP A 118 21.94 29.59 -35.22
N PRO A 119 22.79 29.52 -36.27
CA PRO A 119 23.19 28.39 -37.14
C PRO A 119 24.73 28.22 -37.33
N GLY A 120 25.17 27.01 -37.71
CA GLY A 120 26.47 26.74 -38.36
C GLY A 120 27.65 26.40 -37.43
N ALA A 121 28.65 25.61 -37.80
CA ALA A 121 28.89 24.71 -38.92
C ALA A 121 30.06 23.77 -38.51
N LEU A 122 30.14 22.60 -39.18
CA LEU A 122 31.36 21.82 -39.49
C LEU A 122 32.11 21.05 -38.38
N GLY A 123 31.95 19.72 -38.40
CA GLY A 123 32.99 18.80 -38.88
C GLY A 123 33.98 18.19 -37.86
N GLY A 124 34.21 16.87 -37.98
CA GLY A 124 35.48 16.24 -37.56
C GLY A 124 35.36 14.95 -36.77
N HIS A 125 35.71 13.83 -37.41
CA HIS A 125 35.84 12.48 -36.86
C HIS A 125 36.99 12.33 -35.83
N GLY A 126 36.83 11.43 -34.85
CA GLY A 126 37.94 10.86 -34.08
C GLY A 126 37.49 9.98 -32.89
N PRO A 127 38.03 8.75 -32.70
CA PRO A 127 37.56 7.80 -31.70
C PRO A 127 38.17 8.10 -30.32
N GLY A 128 37.34 8.62 -29.41
CA GLY A 128 37.73 8.97 -28.04
C GLY A 128 37.59 7.81 -27.07
N TYR A 129 38.75 7.26 -26.68
CA TYR A 129 38.98 6.38 -25.54
C TYR A 129 38.46 7.05 -24.24
N PHE A 130 37.27 6.66 -23.75
CA PHE A 130 36.85 6.93 -22.37
C PHE A 130 36.23 5.67 -21.77
N PRO A 131 36.69 5.20 -20.59
CA PRO A 131 36.02 4.12 -19.88
C PRO A 131 34.61 4.59 -19.50
N ALA A 132 33.62 3.69 -19.63
CA ALA A 132 32.24 3.96 -19.27
C ALA A 132 32.17 4.56 -17.86
N GLN A 133 31.84 5.85 -17.80
CA GLN A 133 31.64 6.57 -16.57
C GLN A 133 30.45 5.93 -15.84
N ASN A 134 30.71 5.38 -14.65
CA ASN A 134 29.66 4.84 -13.78
C ASN A 134 28.51 5.85 -13.74
N ALA A 135 27.32 5.39 -14.13
CA ALA A 135 26.11 6.19 -14.07
C ALA A 135 26.02 6.81 -12.68
N PHE A 136 25.95 8.13 -12.62
CA PHE A 136 25.78 8.87 -11.38
C PHE A 136 24.47 8.37 -10.76
N ALA A 137 24.56 7.47 -9.79
CA ALA A 137 23.42 7.12 -8.95
C ALA A 137 23.11 8.41 -8.19
N ALA A 138 22.11 9.16 -8.68
CA ALA A 138 21.63 10.32 -7.97
C ALA A 138 21.41 9.88 -6.51
N PRO A 139 22.09 10.49 -5.53
CA PRO A 139 21.89 10.12 -4.14
C PRO A 139 20.39 10.28 -3.90
N VAL A 140 19.73 9.17 -3.51
CA VAL A 140 18.38 9.22 -3.00
C VAL A 140 18.46 10.21 -1.86
N GLN A 141 17.91 11.42 -2.06
CA GLN A 141 17.89 12.45 -1.03
C GLN A 141 17.36 11.76 0.23
N PRO A 142 18.08 11.81 1.36
CA PRO A 142 17.65 11.14 2.57
C PRO A 142 16.23 11.57 2.84
N LEU A 143 15.33 10.59 2.85
CA LEU A 143 13.91 10.82 2.99
C LEU A 143 13.71 11.61 4.27
N GLN A 144 13.11 12.78 4.11
CA GLN A 144 12.93 13.77 5.15
C GLN A 144 11.83 13.36 6.14
N HIS A 145 11.87 12.12 6.64
CA HIS A 145 11.01 11.63 7.73
C HIS A 145 11.12 12.53 8.97
N HIS A 146 12.25 13.23 9.11
CA HIS A 146 12.56 14.19 10.16
C HIS A 146 11.97 15.58 9.95
N LEU A 147 11.37 15.95 8.82
CA LEU A 147 10.72 17.27 8.70
C LEU A 147 9.42 17.39 9.51
N TYR A 148 8.88 16.27 9.97
CA TYR A 148 7.71 16.21 10.85
C TYR A 148 8.11 15.98 12.31
N PHE A 149 9.11 16.72 12.82
CA PHE A 149 9.44 16.67 14.25
C PHE A 149 8.23 17.11 15.09
N PRO A 150 7.85 16.35 16.13
CA PRO A 150 7.03 16.89 17.20
C PRO A 150 7.90 17.85 18.02
N ALA A 151 8.08 19.08 17.54
CA ALA A 151 8.66 20.15 18.33
C ALA A 151 7.58 20.70 19.28
N GLY A 152 7.33 20.00 20.38
CA GLY A 152 6.44 20.49 21.43
C GLY A 152 6.43 19.61 22.67
N GLN A 153 6.67 20.21 23.83
CA GLN A 153 6.42 19.55 25.12
C GLN A 153 4.92 19.23 25.22
N ARG A 154 4.59 17.97 25.49
CA ARG A 154 3.23 17.58 25.85
C ARG A 154 2.88 18.31 27.14
N ARG A 155 1.95 19.27 27.08
CA ARG A 155 1.48 19.96 28.27
C ARG A 155 0.52 19.03 28.98
N ASP A 156 0.91 18.51 30.14
CA ASP A 156 0.09 17.59 30.93
C ASP A 156 -1.02 18.32 31.72
N ASP A 157 -0.92 19.65 31.86
CA ASP A 157 -1.87 20.50 32.60
C ASP A 157 -2.98 21.10 31.70
N LEU A 158 -3.57 20.30 30.81
CA LEU A 158 -4.67 20.76 29.95
C LEU A 158 -6.03 20.49 30.61
N MET A 159 -6.89 21.51 30.64
CA MET A 159 -8.28 21.35 31.05
C MET A 159 -9.06 20.53 30.00
N PRO A 160 -10.18 19.86 30.35
CA PRO A 160 -10.91 18.98 29.43
C PRO A 160 -11.43 19.64 28.14
N TYR A 161 -11.55 20.97 28.11
CA TYR A 161 -11.97 21.77 26.95
C TYR A 161 -10.79 22.37 26.17
N HIS A 162 -9.57 22.32 26.71
CA HIS A 162 -8.38 22.73 25.99
C HIS A 162 -8.01 21.65 24.97
N ARG A 163 -7.61 22.10 23.78
CA ARG A 163 -7.09 21.25 22.72
C ARG A 163 -5.77 21.81 22.27
N VAL A 164 -4.86 20.91 21.95
CA VAL A 164 -3.58 21.25 21.32
C VAL A 164 -3.71 21.05 19.81
N PRO A 165 -2.88 21.72 18.99
CA PRO A 165 -3.01 21.65 17.53
C PRO A 165 -3.09 20.24 16.95
N HIS A 166 -2.36 19.27 17.54
CA HIS A 166 -2.37 17.89 17.07
C HIS A 166 -3.67 17.13 17.35
N ASP A 167 -4.52 17.57 18.28
CA ASP A 167 -5.81 16.92 18.58
C ASP A 167 -6.81 17.04 17.42
N PHE A 168 -6.63 18.04 16.56
CA PHE A 168 -7.50 18.33 15.41
C PHE A 168 -7.16 17.49 14.16
N PHE A 169 -6.06 16.74 14.17
CA PHE A 169 -5.59 15.96 13.03
C PHE A 169 -5.45 14.48 13.40
N ILE A 170 -5.20 13.63 12.41
CA ILE A 170 -4.89 12.22 12.65
C ILE A 170 -3.69 12.05 13.60
N ALA A 171 -3.74 11.02 14.44
CA ALA A 171 -2.68 10.71 15.40
C ALA A 171 -1.33 10.48 14.69
N GLU A 172 -0.25 10.97 15.28
CA GLU A 172 1.09 10.93 14.67
C GLU A 172 1.54 9.52 14.31
N LYS A 173 1.33 8.55 15.20
CA LYS A 173 1.70 7.16 14.95
C LYS A 173 1.00 6.60 13.71
N ASP A 174 -0.30 6.85 13.59
CA ASP A 174 -1.12 6.38 12.47
C ASP A 174 -0.68 7.10 11.17
N ARG A 175 -0.39 8.40 11.25
CA ARG A 175 0.14 9.19 10.12
C ARG A 175 1.46 8.63 9.59
N VAL A 176 2.43 8.39 10.47
CA VAL A 176 3.76 7.87 10.10
C VAL A 176 3.62 6.49 9.48
N GLU A 177 2.77 5.63 10.03
CA GLU A 177 2.51 4.31 9.45
C GLU A 177 1.91 4.40 8.04
N ILE A 178 0.93 5.27 7.83
CA ILE A 178 0.31 5.49 6.52
C ILE A 178 1.34 6.00 5.51
N VAL A 179 2.15 7.00 5.88
CA VAL A 179 3.20 7.55 5.00
C VAL A 179 4.20 6.48 4.60
N ASN A 180 4.68 5.69 5.56
CA ASN A 180 5.62 4.60 5.28
C ASN A 180 5.01 3.55 4.32
N LYS A 181 3.72 3.22 4.48
CA LYS A 181 3.02 2.29 3.57
C LYS A 181 2.85 2.87 2.16
N LEU A 182 2.52 4.16 2.04
CA LEU A 182 2.41 4.86 0.75
C LEU A 182 3.75 4.89 0.03
N GLU A 183 4.83 5.20 0.75
CA GLU A 183 6.17 5.25 0.21
C GLU A 183 6.66 3.87 -0.26
N ALA A 184 6.50 2.84 0.57
CA ALA A 184 6.82 1.46 0.19
C ALA A 184 6.03 1.00 -1.06
N THR A 185 4.81 1.53 -1.24
CA THR A 185 4.02 1.29 -2.45
C THR A 185 4.59 2.03 -3.66
N GLY A 186 4.98 3.29 -3.51
CA GLY A 186 5.57 4.12 -4.56
C GLY A 186 7.03 3.83 -4.91
N GLN A 187 7.76 3.09 -4.07
CA GLN A 187 9.19 2.80 -4.27
C GLN A 187 9.46 2.14 -5.65
N VAL A 188 10.47 2.62 -6.36
CA VAL A 188 10.95 1.99 -7.60
C VAL A 188 12.45 1.78 -7.52
N LEU A 189 12.98 0.89 -8.35
CA LEU A 189 14.42 0.69 -8.50
C LEU A 189 14.85 1.19 -9.88
N PRO A 190 15.30 2.46 -10.00
CA PRO A 190 15.86 2.97 -11.25
C PRO A 190 17.06 2.13 -11.68
N ASN A 191 17.19 1.86 -12.98
CA ASN A 191 18.28 1.07 -13.56
C ASN A 191 18.43 -0.35 -12.97
N SER A 192 17.32 -0.94 -12.51
CA SER A 192 17.28 -2.33 -12.06
C SER A 192 17.64 -3.30 -13.19
N GLN A 193 18.43 -4.32 -12.85
CA GLN A 193 18.74 -5.45 -13.74
C GLN A 193 17.61 -6.50 -13.77
N LEU A 194 16.55 -6.30 -12.98
CA LEU A 194 15.39 -7.19 -13.01
C LEU A 194 14.63 -7.04 -14.33
N PRO A 195 14.13 -8.15 -14.90
CA PRO A 195 13.45 -8.11 -16.17
C PRO A 195 12.11 -7.37 -16.05
N GLN A 196 11.68 -6.78 -17.16
CA GLN A 196 10.28 -6.41 -17.34
C GLN A 196 9.51 -7.63 -17.85
N LEU A 197 8.35 -7.88 -17.25
CA LEU A 197 7.43 -8.93 -17.67
C LEU A 197 6.34 -8.32 -18.56
N ASP A 198 5.72 -9.11 -19.43
CA ASP A 198 4.78 -8.61 -20.45
C ASP A 198 3.71 -7.65 -19.90
N ASN A 199 3.12 -7.99 -18.75
CA ASN A 199 2.06 -7.19 -18.11
C ASN A 199 2.51 -6.47 -16.84
N TYR A 200 3.78 -6.61 -16.43
CA TYR A 200 4.28 -6.11 -15.14
C TYR A 200 5.69 -5.51 -15.27
N HIS A 201 5.87 -4.32 -14.73
CA HIS A 201 7.15 -3.61 -14.71
C HIS A 201 7.48 -3.09 -13.30
N ASN A 202 8.62 -2.40 -13.15
CA ASN A 202 9.10 -1.85 -11.87
C ASN A 202 9.19 -2.90 -10.75
N LEU A 203 9.81 -4.05 -11.05
CA LEU A 203 10.00 -5.10 -10.06
C LEU A 203 10.92 -4.60 -8.94
N VAL A 204 10.47 -4.73 -7.69
CA VAL A 204 11.23 -4.41 -6.47
C VAL A 204 11.23 -5.65 -5.57
N PRO A 205 12.38 -6.27 -5.25
CA PRO A 205 12.44 -7.41 -4.34
C PRO A 205 11.92 -7.04 -2.95
N LEU A 206 11.15 -7.94 -2.34
CA LEU A 206 10.61 -7.78 -0.98
C LEU A 206 11.31 -8.69 0.03
N ASP A 207 12.02 -9.72 -0.42
CA ASP A 207 12.78 -10.60 0.47
C ASP A 207 14.00 -9.86 1.02
N THR A 208 14.12 -9.85 2.35
CA THR A 208 15.24 -9.21 3.08
C THR A 208 16.49 -10.08 3.16
N THR A 209 16.39 -11.38 2.82
CA THR A 209 17.49 -12.32 2.89
C THR A 209 17.61 -13.14 1.60
N HIS A 210 18.82 -13.19 1.02
CA HIS A 210 19.10 -13.95 -0.22
C HIS A 210 19.26 -15.46 -0.01
N ARG A 211 18.56 -16.04 0.97
CA ARG A 211 18.66 -17.48 1.25
C ARG A 211 17.75 -18.24 0.29
N LYS A 212 18.35 -19.02 -0.62
CA LYS A 212 17.62 -19.99 -1.45
C LYS A 212 17.03 -21.08 -0.57
N ASN A 213 15.80 -20.89 -0.12
CA ASN A 213 15.06 -21.84 0.72
C ASN A 213 13.95 -22.48 -0.11
N ALA A 214 14.08 -23.80 -0.34
CA ALA A 214 13.13 -24.59 -1.10
C ALA A 214 12.19 -25.44 -0.20
N ASN A 215 12.28 -25.33 1.13
CA ASN A 215 11.72 -26.32 2.05
C ASN A 215 10.19 -26.44 1.99
N ILE A 216 9.47 -25.34 1.72
CA ILE A 216 7.99 -25.34 1.75
C ILE A 216 7.40 -25.72 0.39
N PHE A 217 7.92 -25.14 -0.70
CA PHE A 217 7.35 -25.32 -2.03
C PHE A 217 8.11 -26.33 -2.90
N GLY A 218 9.26 -26.84 -2.45
CA GLY A 218 10.16 -27.66 -3.28
C GLY A 218 10.99 -26.85 -4.30
N TYR A 219 10.78 -25.52 -4.36
CA TYR A 219 11.50 -24.60 -5.23
C TYR A 219 11.98 -23.38 -4.44
N PRO A 220 13.17 -22.82 -4.75
CA PRO A 220 13.53 -21.49 -4.26
C PRO A 220 12.47 -20.48 -4.70
N SER A 221 12.00 -19.66 -3.76
CA SER A 221 10.94 -18.68 -4.02
C SER A 221 11.39 -17.27 -3.72
N TRP A 222 11.04 -16.34 -4.61
CA TRP A 222 11.30 -14.91 -4.47
C TRP A 222 9.99 -14.12 -4.52
N VAL A 223 9.93 -12.99 -3.84
CA VAL A 223 8.77 -12.11 -3.81
C VAL A 223 9.16 -10.72 -4.31
N TYR A 224 8.41 -10.21 -5.29
CA TYR A 224 8.61 -8.89 -5.85
C TYR A 224 7.33 -8.07 -5.74
N LYS A 225 7.46 -6.78 -5.44
CA LYS A 225 6.43 -5.81 -5.79
C LYS A 225 6.56 -5.47 -7.27
N ALA A 226 5.45 -5.37 -7.99
CA ALA A 226 5.44 -4.94 -9.39
C ALA A 226 4.22 -4.09 -9.72
N THR A 227 4.34 -3.23 -10.73
CA THR A 227 3.25 -2.41 -11.24
C THR A 227 2.67 -3.05 -12.50
N GLN A 228 1.35 -3.20 -12.55
CA GLN A 228 0.66 -3.72 -13.74
C GLN A 228 0.57 -2.63 -14.82
N THR A 229 1.02 -2.95 -16.03
CA THR A 229 1.13 -1.99 -17.16
C THR A 229 -0.20 -1.33 -17.53
N LYS A 230 -1.31 -2.09 -17.54
CA LYS A 230 -2.61 -1.60 -18.01
C LYS A 230 -3.34 -0.69 -17.01
N SER A 231 -3.22 -0.97 -15.72
CA SER A 231 -4.06 -0.34 -14.69
C SER A 231 -3.27 0.52 -13.71
N GLY A 232 -1.93 0.43 -13.70
CA GLY A 232 -1.09 1.08 -12.70
C GLY A 232 -1.19 0.46 -11.31
N HIS A 233 -2.00 -0.58 -11.10
CA HIS A 233 -2.14 -1.21 -9.79
C HIS A 233 -0.87 -1.96 -9.40
N THR A 234 -0.55 -1.90 -8.12
CA THR A 234 0.62 -2.57 -7.54
C THR A 234 0.23 -3.95 -7.02
N TYR A 235 1.01 -4.97 -7.39
CA TYR A 235 0.81 -6.36 -7.03
C TYR A 235 2.06 -6.99 -6.42
N CYS A 236 1.85 -8.09 -5.70
CA CYS A 236 2.89 -8.96 -5.20
C CYS A 236 3.06 -10.13 -6.17
N LEU A 237 4.26 -10.30 -6.72
CA LEU A 237 4.63 -11.39 -7.60
C LEU A 237 5.50 -12.38 -6.82
N ARG A 238 4.98 -13.58 -6.56
CA ARG A 238 5.78 -14.67 -6.01
C ARG A 238 6.30 -15.54 -7.15
N ARG A 239 7.62 -15.56 -7.32
CA ARG A 239 8.34 -16.40 -8.29
C ARG A 239 8.76 -17.71 -7.64
N LEU A 240 8.55 -18.82 -8.34
CA LEU A 240 9.23 -20.10 -8.10
C LEU A 240 10.30 -20.27 -9.18
N GLU A 241 11.56 -20.25 -8.76
CA GLU A 241 12.75 -20.39 -9.61
C GLU A 241 12.89 -21.84 -10.10
N GLY A 242 13.21 -22.02 -11.38
CA GLY A 242 13.43 -23.34 -11.98
C GLY A 242 12.17 -24.21 -12.19
N TYR A 243 10.96 -23.70 -11.95
CA TYR A 243 9.73 -24.45 -12.19
C TYR A 243 9.50 -24.66 -13.70
N ARG A 244 9.36 -25.92 -14.11
CA ARG A 244 9.02 -26.30 -15.49
C ARG A 244 7.58 -26.81 -15.51
N LEU A 245 6.72 -26.10 -16.24
CA LEU A 245 5.34 -26.52 -16.43
C LEU A 245 5.29 -27.78 -17.30
N THR A 246 4.82 -28.87 -16.71
CA THR A 246 4.59 -30.15 -17.38
C THR A 246 3.14 -30.30 -17.83
N ASN A 247 2.19 -29.72 -17.07
CA ASN A 247 0.76 -29.82 -17.33
C ASN A 247 0.08 -28.46 -17.18
N GLU A 248 -0.42 -27.90 -18.29
CA GLU A 248 -1.12 -26.61 -18.27
C GLU A 248 -2.37 -26.60 -17.38
N ASN A 249 -2.99 -27.77 -17.14
CA ASN A 249 -4.14 -27.86 -16.25
C ASN A 249 -3.79 -27.55 -14.79
N ALA A 250 -2.53 -27.69 -14.39
CA ALA A 250 -2.07 -27.32 -13.06
C ALA A 250 -2.30 -25.83 -12.79
N ILE A 251 -1.96 -24.95 -13.74
CA ILE A 251 -2.16 -23.50 -13.60
C ILE A 251 -3.66 -23.15 -13.59
N ARG A 252 -4.51 -23.94 -14.25
CA ARG A 252 -5.97 -23.68 -14.26
C ARG A 252 -6.59 -23.74 -12.87
N LEU A 253 -6.00 -24.49 -11.92
CA LEU A 253 -6.46 -24.53 -10.53
C LEU A 253 -6.43 -23.17 -9.84
N VAL A 254 -5.56 -22.26 -10.27
CA VAL A 254 -5.50 -20.89 -9.76
C VAL A 254 -6.82 -20.13 -10.00
N LYS A 255 -7.56 -20.49 -11.05
CA LYS A 255 -8.87 -19.89 -11.34
C LYS A 255 -9.91 -20.25 -10.28
N GLU A 256 -9.84 -21.45 -9.69
CA GLU A 256 -10.75 -21.89 -8.64
C GLU A 256 -10.62 -21.04 -7.37
N TRP A 257 -9.41 -20.54 -7.09
CA TRP A 257 -9.11 -19.66 -5.96
C TRP A 257 -9.69 -18.25 -6.11
N ARG A 258 -10.07 -17.83 -7.34
CA ARG A 258 -10.78 -16.56 -7.55
C ARG A 258 -12.18 -16.54 -6.94
N ARG A 259 -12.75 -17.71 -6.62
CA ARG A 259 -14.04 -17.83 -5.92
C ARG A 259 -13.94 -17.44 -4.44
N ILE A 260 -12.73 -17.42 -3.87
CA ILE A 260 -12.51 -17.07 -2.47
C ILE A 260 -12.32 -15.56 -2.33
N ASN A 261 -13.30 -14.90 -1.71
CA ASN A 261 -13.19 -13.52 -1.26
C ASN A 261 -13.24 -13.49 0.28
N ASN A 262 -12.07 -13.45 0.92
CA ASN A 262 -11.96 -13.54 2.37
C ASN A 262 -10.91 -12.57 2.92
N GLY A 263 -11.24 -11.88 4.02
CA GLY A 263 -10.35 -10.90 4.65
C GLY A 263 -9.06 -11.47 5.25
N SER A 264 -9.01 -12.78 5.50
CA SER A 264 -7.86 -13.50 6.08
C SER A 264 -7.04 -14.28 5.03
N VAL A 265 -7.37 -14.16 3.74
CA VAL A 265 -6.64 -14.81 2.64
C VAL A 265 -6.14 -13.74 1.68
N VAL A 266 -4.86 -13.80 1.29
CA VAL A 266 -4.35 -12.94 0.22
C VAL A 266 -4.93 -13.43 -1.10
N SER A 267 -5.73 -12.59 -1.76
CA SER A 267 -6.36 -12.95 -3.03
C SER A 267 -5.30 -13.24 -4.10
N ILE A 268 -5.45 -14.39 -4.77
CA ILE A 268 -4.67 -14.73 -5.95
C ILE A 268 -5.38 -14.17 -7.18
N ILE A 269 -4.64 -13.39 -7.97
CA ILE A 269 -5.16 -12.69 -9.14
C ILE A 269 -4.91 -13.53 -10.38
N ASP A 270 -3.68 -14.01 -10.56
CA ASP A 270 -3.28 -14.75 -11.76
C ASP A 270 -2.06 -15.63 -11.49
N ALA A 271 -1.75 -16.54 -12.41
CA ALA A 271 -0.47 -17.24 -12.43
C ALA A 271 -0.04 -17.56 -13.86
N PHE A 272 1.26 -17.42 -14.13
CA PHE A 272 1.81 -17.63 -15.47
C PHE A 272 3.27 -18.07 -15.39
N THR A 273 3.73 -18.73 -16.44
CA THR A 273 5.16 -19.06 -16.59
C THR A 273 5.88 -17.98 -17.37
N THR A 274 7.17 -17.82 -17.12
CA THR A 274 8.01 -16.86 -17.85
C THR A 274 9.44 -17.38 -17.95
N ARG A 275 10.15 -16.89 -18.99
CA ARG A 275 11.61 -17.04 -19.15
C ARG A 275 12.37 -15.73 -19.03
N ALA A 276 11.70 -14.64 -18.67
CA ALA A 276 12.29 -13.32 -18.62
C ALA A 276 13.42 -13.19 -17.58
N PHE A 277 13.42 -14.04 -16.54
CA PHE A 277 14.48 -14.11 -15.54
C PHE A 277 15.71 -14.95 -15.96
N GLY A 278 15.75 -15.45 -17.20
CA GLY A 278 16.83 -16.31 -17.70
C GLY A 278 16.68 -17.80 -17.37
N ASP A 279 15.63 -18.18 -16.64
CA ASP A 279 15.27 -19.56 -16.31
C ASP A 279 13.78 -19.83 -16.56
N SER A 280 13.35 -21.09 -16.49
CA SER A 280 11.91 -21.39 -16.46
C SER A 280 11.38 -21.08 -15.06
N SER A 281 10.52 -20.07 -14.95
CA SER A 281 9.94 -19.61 -13.69
C SER A 281 8.42 -19.67 -13.72
N LEU A 282 7.80 -19.95 -12.57
CA LEU A 282 6.36 -19.79 -12.35
C LEU A 282 6.09 -18.58 -11.45
N ILE A 283 5.20 -17.69 -11.87
CA ILE A 283 4.83 -16.48 -11.14
C ILE A 283 3.38 -16.59 -10.67
N PHE A 284 3.16 -16.34 -9.38
CA PHE A 284 1.84 -16.10 -8.81
C PHE A 284 1.65 -14.61 -8.54
N VAL A 285 0.57 -14.04 -9.08
CA VAL A 285 0.17 -12.65 -8.86
C VAL A 285 -0.82 -12.59 -7.72
N GLN A 286 -0.53 -11.78 -6.70
CA GLN A 286 -1.31 -11.63 -5.49
C GLN A 286 -1.52 -10.15 -5.15
N ASN A 287 -2.53 -9.85 -4.35
CA ASN A 287 -2.70 -8.51 -3.80
C ASN A 287 -1.47 -8.10 -2.97
N TYR A 288 -0.98 -6.89 -3.22
CA TYR A 288 0.14 -6.31 -2.48
C TYR A 288 -0.34 -5.67 -1.18
N PHE A 289 0.35 -5.96 -0.08
CA PHE A 289 0.15 -5.33 1.22
C PHE A 289 1.47 -4.73 1.69
N PRO A 290 1.64 -3.39 1.63
CA PRO A 290 2.91 -2.74 1.89
C PRO A 290 3.40 -2.97 3.31
N LEU A 291 4.73 -3.12 3.46
CA LEU A 291 5.41 -3.32 4.74
C LEU A 291 4.92 -4.52 5.56
N SER A 292 4.30 -5.51 4.91
CA SER A 292 3.87 -6.73 5.59
C SER A 292 5.06 -7.50 6.13
N LYS A 293 4.88 -8.13 7.29
CA LYS A 293 5.88 -9.00 7.93
C LYS A 293 5.31 -10.39 8.13
N THR A 294 6.11 -11.43 7.94
CA THR A 294 5.69 -12.79 8.29
C THR A 294 5.55 -12.94 9.81
N LEU A 295 4.78 -13.93 10.27
CA LEU A 295 4.74 -14.25 11.71
C LEU A 295 6.10 -14.70 12.24
N VAL A 296 6.96 -15.27 11.38
CA VAL A 296 8.36 -15.54 11.73
C VAL A 296 9.09 -14.23 12.08
N GLU A 297 9.04 -13.23 11.20
CA GLU A 297 9.71 -11.94 11.41
C GLU A 297 9.11 -11.14 12.59
N ALA A 298 7.82 -11.30 12.84
CA ALA A 298 7.15 -10.57 13.92
C ALA A 298 7.39 -11.17 15.30
N HIS A 299 7.49 -12.50 15.42
CA HIS A 299 7.51 -13.19 16.71
C HIS A 299 8.70 -14.13 16.92
N LEU A 300 9.15 -14.81 15.86
CA LEU A 300 10.10 -15.93 15.99
C LEU A 300 11.55 -15.54 15.69
N THR A 301 11.83 -14.42 15.02
CA THR A 301 13.19 -13.87 14.88
C THR A 301 13.68 -13.25 16.20
N PRO A 302 14.91 -13.53 16.63
CA PRO A 302 15.51 -12.86 17.79
C PRO A 302 15.74 -11.37 17.47
N SER A 303 15.14 -10.47 18.26
CA SER A 303 15.41 -9.03 18.15
C SER A 303 16.84 -8.75 18.62
N SER A 304 17.74 -8.38 17.72
CA SER A 304 19.11 -7.96 18.08
C SER A 304 19.16 -6.49 18.55
N THR A 305 18.16 -6.06 19.31
CA THR A 305 18.14 -4.72 19.87
C THR A 305 19.06 -4.66 21.08
N HIS A 306 20.26 -4.12 20.85
CA HIS A 306 21.24 -3.63 21.85
C HIS A 306 21.94 -4.69 22.70
N GLY A 307 23.08 -5.19 22.19
CA GLY A 307 24.35 -5.40 22.92
C GLY A 307 24.37 -6.21 24.23
N THR A 308 23.28 -6.83 24.65
CA THR A 308 23.17 -7.49 25.94
C THR A 308 22.60 -8.90 25.77
N ARG A 309 23.17 -9.85 26.54
CA ARG A 309 22.85 -11.28 26.60
C ARG A 309 21.36 -11.58 26.39
N PHE A 310 21.09 -12.59 25.55
CA PHE A 310 19.87 -13.41 25.46
C PHE A 310 18.76 -13.03 26.44
N GLN A 311 18.01 -11.97 26.13
CA GLN A 311 16.75 -11.67 26.82
C GLN A 311 15.76 -12.80 26.49
N ALA A 312 15.17 -13.41 27.52
CA ALA A 312 14.08 -14.37 27.34
C ALA A 312 12.94 -13.65 26.61
N LYS A 313 12.55 -14.13 25.42
CA LYS A 313 11.49 -13.47 24.66
C LYS A 313 10.19 -13.50 25.44
N THR A 314 9.53 -12.34 25.53
CA THR A 314 8.21 -12.21 26.15
C THR A 314 7.21 -13.10 25.41
N PRO A 315 6.46 -13.97 26.12
CA PRO A 315 5.39 -14.74 25.51
C PRO A 315 4.37 -13.85 24.80
N ILE A 316 3.85 -14.29 23.67
CA ILE A 316 2.80 -13.57 22.94
C ILE A 316 1.56 -13.54 23.82
N ALA A 317 0.95 -12.36 23.99
CA ALA A 317 -0.27 -12.20 24.76
C ALA A 317 -1.39 -13.10 24.21
N GLU A 318 -2.10 -13.80 25.10
CA GLU A 318 -3.08 -14.81 24.69
C GLU A 318 -4.22 -14.24 23.84
N ASN A 319 -4.64 -12.99 24.10
CA ASN A 319 -5.66 -12.30 23.27
C ASN A 319 -5.22 -12.23 21.80
N VAL A 320 -3.92 -12.01 21.54
CA VAL A 320 -3.38 -11.86 20.19
C VAL A 320 -3.42 -13.20 19.49
N LEU A 321 -3.12 -14.29 20.21
CA LEU A 321 -3.24 -15.66 19.69
C LEU A 321 -4.69 -15.99 19.35
N TRP A 322 -5.65 -15.65 20.20
CA TRP A 322 -7.08 -15.84 19.90
C TRP A 322 -7.55 -15.01 18.71
N GLY A 323 -7.01 -13.81 18.52
CA GLY A 323 -7.24 -12.99 17.33
C GLY A 323 -6.70 -13.67 16.06
N TYR A 324 -5.52 -14.28 16.12
CA TYR A 324 -4.97 -15.06 15.01
C TYR A 324 -5.77 -16.33 14.73
N ILE A 325 -6.18 -17.04 15.79
CA ILE A 325 -6.99 -18.26 15.69
C ILE A 325 -8.31 -17.97 14.97
N SER A 326 -9.01 -16.92 15.39
CA SER A 326 -10.28 -16.49 14.80
C SER A 326 -10.11 -16.11 13.31
N GLN A 327 -9.02 -15.42 12.96
CA GLN A 327 -8.73 -15.05 11.58
C GLN A 327 -8.37 -16.25 10.70
N ILE A 328 -7.61 -17.23 11.20
CA ILE A 328 -7.29 -18.46 10.47
C ILE A 328 -8.55 -19.34 10.34
N ALA A 329 -9.38 -19.44 11.37
CA ALA A 329 -10.66 -20.13 11.29
C ALA A 329 -11.56 -19.55 10.19
N ASN A 330 -11.66 -18.22 10.12
CA ASN A 330 -12.37 -17.52 9.04
C ASN A 330 -11.79 -17.83 7.65
N ALA A 331 -10.45 -17.94 7.52
CA ALA A 331 -9.82 -18.34 6.27
C ALA A 331 -10.18 -19.79 5.88
N LEU A 332 -10.01 -20.73 6.82
CA LEU A 332 -10.28 -22.16 6.58
C LEU A 332 -11.75 -22.42 6.28
N GLN A 333 -12.67 -21.72 6.95
CA GLN A 333 -14.10 -21.86 6.67
C GLN A 333 -14.42 -21.45 5.22
N ALA A 334 -13.86 -20.33 4.75
CA ALA A 334 -14.03 -19.88 3.37
C ALA A 334 -13.36 -20.81 2.34
N ILE A 335 -12.23 -21.43 2.69
CA ILE A 335 -11.49 -22.34 1.79
C ILE A 335 -12.18 -23.72 1.72
N HIS A 336 -12.52 -24.31 2.87
CA HIS A 336 -13.09 -25.66 2.94
C HIS A 336 -14.52 -25.71 2.39
N SER A 337 -15.30 -24.63 2.56
CA SER A 337 -16.69 -24.55 2.02
C SER A 337 -16.78 -24.58 0.49
N VAL A 338 -15.69 -24.23 -0.22
CA VAL A 338 -15.60 -24.35 -1.69
C VAL A 338 -14.82 -25.60 -2.13
N ASN A 339 -14.66 -26.58 -1.24
CA ASN A 339 -13.95 -27.84 -1.47
C ASN A 339 -12.48 -27.66 -1.89
N LEU A 340 -11.79 -26.71 -1.27
CA LEU A 340 -10.35 -26.50 -1.37
C LEU A 340 -9.68 -26.76 -0.01
N ALA A 341 -8.35 -26.75 0.02
CA ALA A 341 -7.53 -26.81 1.24
C ALA A 341 -6.48 -25.69 1.22
N ALA A 342 -6.08 -25.18 2.39
CA ALA A 342 -5.10 -24.11 2.49
C ALA A 342 -3.69 -24.59 2.14
N ARG A 343 -3.37 -25.85 2.49
CA ARG A 343 -2.14 -26.63 2.23
C ARG A 343 -0.85 -26.08 2.84
N CYS A 344 -0.79 -24.78 3.13
CA CYS A 344 0.38 -24.10 3.69
C CYS A 344 -0.03 -23.16 4.83
N ILE A 345 -0.07 -23.67 6.05
CA ILE A 345 -0.30 -22.92 7.29
C ILE A 345 1.00 -22.92 8.09
N ASP A 346 1.95 -22.09 7.63
CA ASP A 346 3.29 -21.97 8.20
C ASP A 346 3.55 -20.51 8.61
N PRO A 347 4.21 -20.24 9.75
CA PRO A 347 4.43 -18.86 10.22
C PRO A 347 5.24 -18.00 9.22
N SER A 348 6.04 -18.60 8.34
CA SER A 348 6.79 -17.88 7.29
C SER A 348 5.93 -17.52 6.06
N LYS A 349 4.66 -17.97 6.03
CA LYS A 349 3.71 -17.77 4.94
C LYS A 349 2.39 -17.14 5.38
N ILE A 350 2.30 -16.77 6.66
CA ILE A 350 1.23 -15.93 7.20
C ILE A 350 1.81 -14.55 7.44
N ILE A 351 1.20 -13.54 6.84
CA ILE A 351 1.69 -12.16 6.89
C ILE A 351 0.81 -11.30 7.78
N LEU A 352 1.42 -10.50 8.64
CA LEU A 352 0.85 -9.36 9.32
C LEU A 352 0.89 -8.17 8.36
N THR A 353 -0.28 -7.69 7.97
CA THR A 353 -0.40 -6.51 7.09
C THR A 353 -0.68 -5.23 7.89
N ASP A 354 -1.16 -5.40 9.12
CA ASP A 354 -1.54 -4.34 10.04
C ASP A 354 -1.52 -4.89 11.48
N LYS A 355 -1.69 -4.02 12.48
CA LYS A 355 -1.72 -4.40 13.88
C LYS A 355 -2.83 -5.43 14.14
N GLY A 356 -2.42 -6.64 14.54
CA GLY A 356 -3.34 -7.74 14.84
C GLY A 356 -4.04 -8.34 13.61
N ARG A 357 -3.70 -7.92 12.38
CA ARG A 357 -4.35 -8.38 11.14
C ARG A 357 -3.43 -9.30 10.34
N ILE A 358 -3.78 -10.58 10.29
CA ILE A 358 -3.03 -11.62 9.55
C ILE A 358 -3.74 -12.07 8.28
N ARG A 359 -2.97 -12.56 7.30
CA ARG A 359 -3.49 -13.21 6.09
C ARG A 359 -2.64 -14.41 5.67
N LEU A 360 -3.29 -15.47 5.17
CA LEU A 360 -2.63 -16.58 4.47
C LEU A 360 -2.12 -16.10 3.11
N SER A 361 -0.81 -16.14 2.87
CA SER A 361 -0.19 -15.57 1.67
C SER A 361 0.31 -16.60 0.64
N ALA A 362 0.17 -17.90 0.95
CA ALA A 362 0.72 -18.99 0.13
C ALA A 362 -0.32 -19.96 -0.41
N CYS A 363 -1.60 -19.57 -0.36
CA CYS A 363 -2.70 -20.32 -0.96
C CYS A 363 -2.49 -20.52 -2.47
N SER A 364 -3.08 -21.58 -3.03
CA SER A 364 -2.96 -22.01 -4.44
C SER A 364 -1.59 -22.51 -4.91
N ILE A 365 -0.49 -22.18 -4.25
CA ILE A 365 0.86 -22.52 -4.75
C ILE A 365 1.07 -24.03 -4.80
N LEU A 366 0.78 -24.71 -3.70
CA LEU A 366 0.94 -26.17 -3.60
C LEU A 366 -0.07 -26.94 -4.45
N ASP A 367 -1.20 -26.32 -4.84
CA ASP A 367 -2.14 -26.93 -5.79
C ASP A 367 -1.54 -27.06 -7.18
N VAL A 368 -0.75 -26.09 -7.61
CA VAL A 368 -0.05 -26.12 -8.89
C VAL A 368 1.21 -26.99 -8.82
N VAL A 369 1.98 -26.84 -7.73
CA VAL A 369 3.27 -27.55 -7.60
C VAL A 369 3.09 -29.05 -7.38
N GLN A 370 2.08 -29.44 -6.60
CA GLN A 370 1.79 -30.84 -6.26
C GLN A 370 0.53 -31.35 -6.98
N TYR A 371 0.30 -30.86 -8.21
CA TYR A 371 -0.88 -31.18 -9.01
C TYR A 371 -1.07 -32.71 -9.19
N ASP A 372 0.02 -33.42 -9.49
CA ASP A 372 0.00 -34.86 -9.79
C ASP A 372 0.01 -35.76 -8.52
N ALA A 373 -0.02 -35.18 -7.31
CA ALA A 373 0.03 -35.97 -6.07
C ALA A 373 -1.27 -36.73 -5.77
N HIS A 374 -2.37 -36.42 -6.47
CA HIS A 374 -3.68 -37.11 -6.42
C HIS A 374 -4.23 -37.41 -5.01
N ARG A 375 -3.97 -36.51 -4.05
CA ARG A 375 -4.46 -36.64 -2.68
C ARG A 375 -5.92 -36.20 -2.58
N SER A 376 -6.69 -36.85 -1.71
CA SER A 376 -8.08 -36.46 -1.48
C SER A 376 -8.16 -35.08 -0.81
N ILE A 377 -9.18 -34.29 -1.13
CA ILE A 377 -9.38 -32.99 -0.50
C ILE A 377 -9.63 -33.15 1.01
N GLN A 378 -10.32 -34.22 1.42
CA GLN A 378 -10.55 -34.49 2.85
C GLN A 378 -9.23 -34.68 3.61
N GLU A 379 -8.26 -35.43 3.06
CA GLU A 379 -6.93 -35.57 3.68
C GLU A 379 -6.21 -34.23 3.80
N LEU A 380 -6.23 -33.42 2.73
CA LEU A 380 -5.58 -32.11 2.73
C LEU A 380 -6.22 -31.15 3.76
N GLN A 381 -7.54 -31.20 3.93
CA GLN A 381 -8.26 -30.43 4.95
C GLN A 381 -7.93 -30.91 6.37
N GLN A 382 -7.74 -32.21 6.58
CA GLN A 382 -7.26 -32.71 7.88
C GLN A 382 -5.82 -32.25 8.17
N GLU A 383 -4.96 -32.21 7.16
CA GLU A 383 -3.61 -31.67 7.30
C GLU A 383 -3.58 -30.18 7.64
N ASP A 384 -4.53 -29.39 7.12
CA ASP A 384 -4.67 -27.98 7.50
C ASP A 384 -4.82 -27.84 9.03
N PHE A 385 -5.64 -28.67 9.69
CA PHE A 385 -5.78 -28.62 11.16
C PHE A 385 -4.47 -28.98 11.88
N ILE A 386 -3.74 -29.97 11.40
CA ILE A 386 -2.45 -30.35 12.00
C ILE A 386 -1.42 -29.24 11.83
N GLN A 387 -1.32 -28.63 10.64
CA GLN A 387 -0.44 -27.50 10.39
C GLN A 387 -0.82 -26.29 11.25
N PHE A 388 -2.12 -26.03 11.43
CA PHE A 388 -2.60 -24.98 12.31
C PHE A 388 -2.23 -25.22 13.78
N GLY A 389 -2.37 -26.46 14.30
CA GLY A 389 -1.89 -26.80 15.64
C GLY A 389 -0.38 -26.61 15.80
N ARG A 390 0.41 -27.01 14.79
CA ARG A 390 1.87 -26.81 14.78
C ARG A 390 2.27 -25.34 14.74
N LEU A 391 1.56 -24.52 13.96
CA LEU A 391 1.74 -23.07 13.95
C LEU A 391 1.55 -22.48 15.34
N LEU A 392 0.47 -22.86 16.04
CA LEU A 392 0.20 -22.36 17.38
C LEU A 392 1.29 -22.79 18.37
N LEU A 393 1.75 -24.04 18.32
CA LEU A 393 2.90 -24.48 19.12
C LEU A 393 4.17 -23.67 18.84
N CYS A 394 4.46 -23.35 17.58
CA CYS A 394 5.59 -22.49 17.22
C CYS A 394 5.48 -21.12 17.89
N LEU A 395 4.29 -20.51 17.85
CA LEU A 395 4.04 -19.18 18.41
C LEU A 395 4.05 -19.17 19.94
N THR A 396 3.44 -20.16 20.60
CA THR A 396 3.37 -20.24 22.07
C THR A 396 4.69 -20.62 22.72
N THR A 397 5.51 -21.43 22.03
CA THR A 397 6.84 -21.83 22.53
C THR A 397 7.97 -20.97 21.98
N ASN A 398 7.66 -20.03 21.07
CA ASN A 398 8.65 -19.23 20.35
C ASN A 398 9.75 -20.10 19.70
N THR A 399 9.33 -21.21 19.09
CA THR A 399 10.19 -22.18 18.42
C THR A 399 9.93 -22.13 16.92
N LEU A 400 10.98 -22.08 16.10
CA LEU A 400 10.82 -22.14 14.64
C LEU A 400 10.29 -23.51 14.21
N PRO A 401 9.50 -23.60 13.12
CA PRO A 401 8.93 -24.87 12.65
C PRO A 401 9.95 -26.00 12.49
N VAL A 402 11.15 -25.70 11.98
CA VAL A 402 12.23 -26.69 11.79
C VAL A 402 12.78 -27.27 13.09
N HIS A 403 12.62 -26.57 14.21
CA HIS A 403 13.07 -27.00 15.53
C HIS A 403 11.94 -27.63 16.36
N LEU A 404 10.70 -27.62 15.86
CA LEU A 404 9.54 -28.19 16.55
C LEU A 404 9.47 -29.71 16.33
N THR A 405 10.30 -30.46 17.05
CA THR A 405 10.42 -31.91 16.88
C THR A 405 9.56 -32.74 17.85
N ASN A 406 9.35 -32.26 19.09
CA ASN A 406 8.61 -32.99 20.12
C ASN A 406 7.37 -32.22 20.60
N PHE A 407 6.20 -32.60 20.08
CA PHE A 407 4.93 -31.94 20.41
C PHE A 407 4.53 -32.06 21.87
N ASN A 408 4.88 -33.17 22.54
CA ASN A 408 4.50 -33.39 23.95
C ASN A 408 5.19 -32.36 24.86
N ILE A 409 6.49 -32.12 24.63
CA ILE A 409 7.25 -31.12 25.39
C ILE A 409 6.70 -29.72 25.11
N SER A 410 6.43 -29.38 23.85
CA SER A 410 5.87 -28.09 23.47
C SER A 410 4.47 -27.85 24.06
N LEU A 411 3.64 -28.89 24.16
CA LEU A 411 2.32 -28.82 24.78
C LEU A 411 2.42 -28.63 26.30
N GLU A 412 3.39 -29.27 26.96
CA GLU A 412 3.67 -29.04 28.37
C GLU A 412 4.13 -27.61 28.62
N GLN A 413 5.02 -27.07 27.77
CA GLN A 413 5.46 -25.67 27.84
C GLN A 413 4.30 -24.70 27.66
N LEU A 414 3.41 -24.94 26.68
CA LEU A 414 2.20 -24.15 26.47
C LEU A 414 1.35 -24.13 27.75
N SER A 415 1.14 -25.29 28.37
CA SER A 415 0.29 -25.46 29.56
C SER A 415 0.78 -24.71 30.80
N ARG A 416 2.06 -24.32 30.84
CA ARG A 416 2.65 -23.55 31.95
C ARG A 416 2.38 -22.04 31.85
N VAL A 417 2.05 -21.54 30.66
CA VAL A 417 1.97 -20.10 30.37
C VAL A 417 0.56 -19.67 29.97
N TYR A 418 -0.16 -20.53 29.25
CA TYR A 418 -1.44 -20.19 28.61
C TYR A 418 -2.62 -20.92 29.25
N SER A 419 -3.82 -20.44 28.96
CA SER A 419 -5.05 -21.04 29.46
C SER A 419 -5.24 -22.50 29.02
N VAL A 420 -6.00 -23.22 29.84
CA VAL A 420 -6.45 -24.58 29.54
C VAL A 420 -7.24 -24.63 28.23
N GLU A 421 -8.07 -23.62 27.96
CA GLU A 421 -8.84 -23.51 26.71
C GLU A 421 -7.92 -23.46 25.48
N LEU A 422 -6.84 -22.67 25.51
CA LEU A 422 -5.90 -22.61 24.40
C LEU A 422 -5.18 -23.96 24.22
N ARG A 423 -4.74 -24.57 25.33
CA ARG A 423 -4.10 -25.90 25.30
C ARG A 423 -5.01 -26.94 24.66
N ASP A 424 -6.26 -27.01 25.11
CA ASP A 424 -7.22 -28.01 24.63
C ASP A 424 -7.60 -27.77 23.16
N THR A 425 -7.64 -26.50 22.73
CA THR A 425 -7.81 -26.12 21.32
C THR A 425 -6.64 -26.59 20.45
N VAL A 426 -5.40 -26.36 20.89
CA VAL A 426 -4.20 -26.84 20.19
C VAL A 426 -4.15 -28.37 20.16
N LEU A 427 -4.51 -29.03 21.26
CA LEU A 427 -4.59 -30.48 21.33
C LEU A 427 -5.65 -31.04 20.36
N TRP A 428 -6.84 -30.42 20.30
CA TRP A 428 -7.88 -30.81 19.34
C TRP A 428 -7.39 -30.68 17.90
N LEU A 429 -6.69 -29.58 17.56
CA LEU A 429 -6.11 -29.37 16.24
C LEU A 429 -5.07 -30.44 15.87
N LEU A 430 -4.21 -30.83 16.81
CA LEU A 430 -3.15 -31.82 16.59
C LEU A 430 -3.64 -33.28 16.63
N THR A 431 -4.80 -33.55 17.23
CA THR A 431 -5.35 -34.91 17.31
C THR A 431 -5.93 -35.29 15.95
N PRO A 432 -5.42 -36.36 15.29
CA PRO A 432 -5.97 -36.82 14.02
C PRO A 432 -7.44 -37.24 14.18
N GLN A 433 -8.22 -37.08 13.13
CA GLN A 433 -9.60 -37.57 13.11
C GLN A 433 -9.63 -39.08 13.38
N GLN A 434 -10.48 -39.51 14.31
CA GLN A 434 -10.74 -40.93 14.58
C GLN A 434 -12.17 -41.29 14.14
N PRO A 435 -12.37 -42.36 13.34
CA PRO A 435 -13.72 -42.85 13.02
C PRO A 435 -14.48 -43.25 14.29
N PRO A 436 -15.79 -42.94 14.43
CA PRO A 436 -16.71 -42.39 13.44
C PRO A 436 -16.84 -40.85 13.45
N ALA A 437 -16.08 -40.15 14.29
CA ALA A 437 -16.20 -38.70 14.44
C ALA A 437 -15.75 -37.97 13.16
N GLN A 438 -16.49 -36.94 12.75
CA GLN A 438 -16.12 -36.06 11.65
C GLN A 438 -15.48 -34.78 12.20
N LYS A 439 -14.16 -34.65 12.04
CA LYS A 439 -13.42 -33.45 12.42
C LYS A 439 -13.52 -32.42 11.29
N GLY A 440 -14.34 -31.39 11.47
CA GLY A 440 -14.62 -30.39 10.43
C GLY A 440 -14.41 -28.96 10.89
N ILE A 441 -14.32 -28.03 9.93
CA ILE A 441 -14.15 -26.61 10.23
C ILE A 441 -15.35 -26.03 11.00
N ASP A 442 -16.56 -26.53 10.72
CA ASP A 442 -17.78 -26.07 11.40
C ASP A 442 -17.80 -26.48 12.89
N GLU A 443 -17.24 -27.65 13.22
CA GLU A 443 -17.07 -28.09 14.61
C GLU A 443 -16.06 -27.19 15.34
N PHE A 444 -14.93 -26.89 14.67
CA PHE A 444 -13.91 -26.00 15.22
C PHE A 444 -14.47 -24.59 15.49
N VAL A 445 -15.14 -24.00 14.50
CA VAL A 445 -15.78 -22.67 14.60
C VAL A 445 -16.79 -22.63 15.74
N ARG A 446 -17.59 -23.71 15.91
CA ARG A 446 -18.52 -23.84 17.03
C ARG A 446 -17.80 -23.87 18.38
N GLY A 447 -16.68 -24.57 18.47
CA GLY A 447 -15.87 -24.66 19.68
C GLY A 447 -15.26 -23.32 20.13
N ILE A 448 -14.92 -22.43 19.18
CA ILE A 448 -14.29 -21.14 19.47
C ILE A 448 -15.22 -19.93 19.28
N ALA A 449 -16.54 -20.14 19.16
CA ALA A 449 -17.50 -19.09 18.78
C ALA A 449 -17.43 -17.86 19.69
N GLY A 450 -17.26 -18.03 21.00
CA GLY A 450 -17.10 -16.92 21.95
C GLY A 450 -15.87 -16.05 21.67
N ARG A 451 -14.75 -16.67 21.26
CA ARG A 451 -13.50 -15.98 20.88
C ARG A 451 -13.63 -15.26 19.55
N ILE A 452 -14.38 -15.83 18.60
CA ILE A 452 -14.73 -15.17 17.34
C ILE A 452 -15.59 -13.93 17.61
N THR A 453 -16.62 -14.02 18.46
CA THR A 453 -17.47 -12.87 18.81
C THR A 453 -16.65 -11.74 19.46
N SER A 454 -15.72 -12.08 20.36
CA SER A 454 -14.84 -11.08 20.98
C SER A 454 -13.87 -10.44 19.97
N THR A 455 -13.33 -11.22 19.03
CA THR A 455 -12.49 -10.70 17.94
C THR A 455 -13.30 -9.82 16.98
N PHE A 456 -14.54 -10.21 16.68
CA PHE A 456 -15.45 -9.45 15.83
C PHE A 456 -15.77 -8.08 16.45
N ASP A 457 -16.06 -8.03 17.75
CA ASP A 457 -16.27 -6.78 18.49
C ASP A 457 -15.04 -5.86 18.42
N GLN A 458 -13.83 -6.41 18.62
CA GLN A 458 -12.58 -5.63 18.46
C GLN A 458 -12.42 -5.05 17.05
N ILE A 459 -12.82 -5.80 16.01
CA ILE A 459 -12.79 -5.33 14.62
C ILE A 459 -13.82 -4.23 14.39
N LEU A 460 -15.02 -4.30 14.98
CA LEU A 460 -16.03 -3.25 14.90
C LEU A 460 -15.53 -1.96 15.56
N GLN A 461 -14.94 -2.05 16.75
CA GLN A 461 -14.34 -0.89 17.42
C GLN A 461 -13.19 -0.26 16.61
N ALA A 462 -12.35 -1.10 15.99
CA ALA A 462 -11.29 -0.62 15.11
C ALA A 462 -11.85 0.07 13.86
N ASN A 463 -12.96 -0.42 13.30
CA ASN A 463 -13.66 0.21 12.18
C ASN A 463 -14.24 1.57 12.58
N ASP A 464 -14.89 1.66 13.74
CA ASP A 464 -15.42 2.93 14.26
C ASP A 464 -14.33 3.97 14.47
N LYS A 465 -13.17 3.56 15.01
CA LYS A 465 -12.00 4.45 15.10
C LYS A 465 -11.50 4.89 13.72
N ALA A 466 -11.29 3.96 12.79
CA ALA A 466 -10.84 4.31 11.44
C ALA A 466 -11.85 5.24 10.73
N ARG A 467 -13.15 5.02 10.94
CA ARG A 467 -14.22 5.86 10.40
C ARG A 467 -14.20 7.25 11.02
N ALA A 468 -13.98 7.39 12.33
CA ALA A 468 -13.83 8.68 12.99
C ALA A 468 -12.61 9.46 12.48
N ASP A 469 -11.49 8.77 12.25
CA ASP A 469 -10.28 9.38 11.67
C ASP A 469 -10.55 9.85 10.22
N VAL A 470 -11.22 9.04 9.40
CA VAL A 470 -11.63 9.45 8.04
C VAL A 470 -12.59 10.64 8.05
N MET A 471 -13.58 10.65 8.96
CA MET A 471 -14.51 11.78 9.10
C MET A 471 -13.77 13.09 9.40
N ARG A 472 -12.75 13.04 10.26
CA ARG A 472 -11.89 14.19 10.57
C ARG A 472 -11.11 14.66 9.35
N GLU A 473 -10.47 13.75 8.62
CA GLU A 473 -9.69 14.09 7.43
C GLU A 473 -10.57 14.59 6.27
N VAL A 474 -11.82 14.15 6.17
CA VAL A 474 -12.80 14.73 5.23
C VAL A 474 -13.04 16.21 5.52
N GLU A 475 -13.25 16.57 6.79
CA GLU A 475 -13.43 17.97 7.20
C GLU A 475 -12.16 18.80 6.99
N ASN A 476 -10.98 18.24 7.28
CA ASN A 476 -9.69 18.88 6.98
C ASN A 476 -9.53 19.15 5.47
N GLY A 477 -9.91 18.18 4.63
CA GLY A 477 -9.91 18.34 3.17
C GLY A 477 -10.89 19.43 2.69
N ARG A 478 -12.04 19.60 3.34
CA ARG A 478 -13.00 20.69 3.05
C ARG A 478 -12.42 22.04 3.42
N ALA A 479 -11.87 22.17 4.63
CA ALA A 479 -11.20 23.39 5.09
C ALA A 479 -10.04 23.77 4.15
N ALA A 480 -9.20 22.81 3.74
CA ALA A 480 -8.11 23.04 2.79
C ALA A 480 -8.63 23.61 1.45
N ARG A 481 -9.69 23.04 0.88
CA ARG A 481 -10.29 23.55 -0.37
C ARG A 481 -10.86 24.97 -0.20
N LEU A 482 -11.44 25.29 0.95
CA LEU A 482 -11.92 26.66 1.22
C LEU A 482 -10.77 27.65 1.36
N MET A 483 -9.71 27.29 2.08
CA MET A 483 -8.51 28.12 2.20
C MET A 483 -7.88 28.40 0.83
N MET A 484 -7.80 27.39 -0.05
CA MET A 484 -7.32 27.58 -1.44
C MET A 484 -8.20 28.57 -2.21
N LYS A 485 -9.53 28.49 -2.09
CA LYS A 485 -10.45 29.44 -2.75
C LYS A 485 -10.28 30.86 -2.22
N LEU A 486 -10.22 31.03 -0.90
CA LEU A 486 -9.97 32.32 -0.26
C LEU A 486 -8.62 32.90 -0.72
N ALA A 487 -7.55 32.10 -0.72
CA ALA A 487 -6.23 32.51 -1.18
C ALA A 487 -6.21 32.86 -2.69
N THR A 488 -7.07 32.25 -3.50
CA THR A 488 -7.18 32.56 -4.93
C THR A 488 -7.84 33.92 -5.20
N ILE A 489 -8.66 34.41 -4.24
CA ILE A 489 -9.42 35.66 -4.33
C ILE A 489 -8.70 36.81 -3.62
N ASN A 490 -8.29 36.58 -2.37
CA ASN A 490 -7.69 37.59 -1.51
C ASN A 490 -6.37 38.10 -2.11
N GLU A 491 -6.18 39.42 -2.11
CA GLU A 491 -4.96 40.09 -2.59
C GLU A 491 -4.60 39.79 -4.07
N ARG A 492 -5.59 39.42 -4.89
CA ARG A 492 -5.38 39.30 -6.34
C ARG A 492 -5.14 40.69 -6.95
N TYR A 493 -3.93 40.91 -7.44
CA TYR A 493 -3.49 42.22 -7.96
C TYR A 493 -4.27 42.74 -9.18
N ASP A 494 -4.63 41.87 -10.13
CA ASP A 494 -5.39 42.30 -11.32
C ASP A 494 -6.33 41.19 -11.77
N PHE A 495 -7.54 41.58 -12.16
CA PHE A 495 -8.50 40.73 -12.83
C PHE A 495 -9.34 41.56 -13.82
N ASN A 496 -9.28 41.18 -15.10
CA ASN A 496 -10.01 41.85 -16.19
C ASN A 496 -9.78 43.37 -16.27
N GLY A 497 -8.57 43.84 -15.94
CA GLY A 497 -8.20 45.26 -16.01
C GLY A 497 -8.62 46.09 -14.80
N ASP A 498 -9.13 45.45 -13.74
CA ASP A 498 -9.37 46.09 -12.45
C ASP A 498 -8.28 45.66 -11.44
N GLN A 499 -7.36 46.59 -11.15
CA GLN A 499 -6.27 46.39 -10.19
C GLN A 499 -6.76 46.35 -8.73
N ASN A 500 -7.98 46.81 -8.46
CA ASN A 500 -8.55 46.84 -7.12
C ASN A 500 -9.67 45.80 -6.96
N TRP A 501 -9.75 44.81 -7.86
CA TRP A 501 -10.84 43.83 -7.87
C TRP A 501 -10.97 43.10 -6.53
N SER A 502 -9.85 42.75 -5.87
CA SER A 502 -9.88 42.09 -4.55
C SER A 502 -10.24 43.02 -3.39
N GLU A 503 -10.18 44.34 -3.60
CA GLU A 503 -10.36 45.36 -2.56
C GLU A 503 -11.79 45.92 -2.49
N ASN A 504 -12.69 45.47 -3.38
CA ASN A 504 -14.02 46.06 -3.55
C ASN A 504 -15.16 45.08 -3.27
N GLY A 505 -16.26 45.60 -2.69
CA GLY A 505 -17.53 44.89 -2.52
C GLY A 505 -17.42 43.58 -1.71
N GLU A 506 -17.95 42.48 -2.26
CA GLU A 506 -17.95 41.17 -1.59
C GLU A 506 -16.53 40.66 -1.27
N ARG A 507 -15.51 41.03 -2.06
CA ARG A 507 -14.11 40.58 -1.89
C ARG A 507 -13.45 41.26 -0.71
N TYR A 508 -13.75 42.54 -0.49
CA TYR A 508 -13.33 43.26 0.71
C TYR A 508 -13.86 42.59 1.99
N MET A 509 -15.11 42.12 1.97
CA MET A 509 -15.67 41.37 3.11
C MET A 509 -14.92 40.05 3.36
N LEU A 510 -14.55 39.33 2.30
CA LEU A 510 -13.74 38.12 2.40
C LEU A 510 -12.31 38.40 2.90
N LYS A 511 -11.75 39.57 2.58
CA LYS A 511 -10.47 40.05 3.11
C LYS A 511 -10.57 40.31 4.61
N LEU A 512 -11.61 40.99 5.08
CA LEU A 512 -11.84 41.18 6.52
C LEU A 512 -12.12 39.85 7.24
N PHE A 513 -12.84 38.92 6.59
CA PHE A 513 -13.05 37.59 7.15
C PHE A 513 -11.73 36.81 7.28
N ARG A 514 -10.81 36.90 6.32
CA ARG A 514 -9.46 36.34 6.48
C ARG A 514 -8.76 36.92 7.71
N ASP A 515 -8.82 38.24 7.88
CA ASP A 515 -8.19 38.91 9.02
C ASP A 515 -8.81 38.41 10.36
N TYR A 516 -10.14 38.27 10.43
CA TYR A 516 -10.84 37.68 11.58
C TYR A 516 -10.44 36.23 11.90
N VAL A 517 -10.15 35.42 10.87
CA VAL A 517 -9.82 34.00 11.07
C VAL A 517 -8.34 33.80 11.38
N PHE A 518 -7.44 34.47 10.66
CA PHE A 518 -6.02 34.13 10.64
C PHE A 518 -5.12 35.18 11.29
N HIS A 519 -5.62 36.40 11.56
CA HIS A 519 -4.85 37.49 12.15
C HIS A 519 -5.41 37.89 13.53
N GLN A 520 -5.80 36.89 14.33
CA GLN A 520 -6.28 37.13 15.69
C GLN A 520 -5.16 37.69 16.57
N VAL A 521 -5.51 38.63 17.44
CA VAL A 521 -4.61 39.18 18.47
C VAL A 521 -5.27 39.12 19.84
N ASP A 522 -4.45 39.03 20.89
CA ASP A 522 -4.92 39.15 22.28
C ASP A 522 -5.14 40.62 22.68
N ALA A 523 -5.57 40.84 23.92
CA ALA A 523 -5.79 42.18 24.46
C ALA A 523 -4.53 43.06 24.49
N ASN A 524 -3.34 42.47 24.37
CA ASN A 524 -2.05 43.17 24.33
C ASN A 524 -1.53 43.35 22.90
N GLY A 525 -2.26 42.90 21.88
CA GLY A 525 -1.85 42.93 20.48
C GLY A 525 -0.94 41.78 20.06
N ASN A 526 -0.71 40.78 20.90
CA ASN A 526 0.10 39.62 20.52
C ASN A 526 -0.68 38.68 19.59
N PRO A 527 -0.05 38.10 18.56
CA PRO A 527 -0.73 37.19 17.64
C PRO A 527 -1.20 35.91 18.33
N ILE A 528 -2.44 35.49 18.05
CA ILE A 528 -3.06 34.25 18.52
C ILE A 528 -3.06 33.22 17.38
N LEU A 529 -2.54 32.03 17.66
CA LEU A 529 -2.44 30.90 16.72
C LEU A 529 -3.39 29.75 17.08
N ASP A 530 -4.67 30.06 17.30
CA ASP A 530 -5.68 29.06 17.68
C ASP A 530 -6.20 28.29 16.44
N MET A 531 -5.64 27.10 16.21
CA MET A 531 -6.08 26.20 15.15
C MET A 531 -7.55 25.78 15.29
N GLY A 532 -8.08 25.70 16.51
CA GLY A 532 -9.47 25.38 16.78
C GLY A 532 -10.41 26.50 16.33
N HIS A 533 -10.02 27.76 16.51
CA HIS A 533 -10.73 28.91 15.91
C HIS A 533 -10.73 28.83 14.38
N MET A 534 -9.55 28.66 13.78
CA MET A 534 -9.39 28.63 12.33
C MET A 534 -10.26 27.55 11.67
N LEU A 535 -10.20 26.32 12.18
CA LEU A 535 -10.97 25.19 11.67
C LEU A 535 -12.47 25.37 11.88
N ARG A 536 -12.92 25.84 13.06
CA ARG A 536 -14.35 26.11 13.29
C ARG A 536 -14.90 27.18 12.35
N CYS A 537 -14.16 28.25 12.10
CA CYS A 537 -14.57 29.29 11.16
C CYS A 537 -14.69 28.74 9.73
N MET A 538 -13.74 27.92 9.29
CA MET A 538 -13.81 27.25 7.99
C MET A 538 -15.01 26.31 7.89
N SER A 539 -15.28 25.49 8.92
CA SER A 539 -16.44 24.61 8.94
C SER A 539 -17.76 25.40 8.92
N LYS A 540 -17.88 26.47 9.70
CA LYS A 540 -19.07 27.35 9.71
C LYS A 540 -19.27 28.04 8.36
N LEU A 541 -18.20 28.49 7.71
CA LEU A 541 -18.24 29.04 6.36
C LEU A 541 -18.67 27.98 5.34
N ASP A 542 -18.15 26.76 5.43
CA ASP A 542 -18.52 25.69 4.48
C ASP A 542 -19.98 25.28 4.61
N ILE A 543 -20.49 25.23 5.84
CA ILE A 543 -21.92 24.97 6.09
C ILE A 543 -22.75 26.17 5.62
N GLY A 544 -22.31 27.39 5.95
CA GLY A 544 -23.06 28.63 5.75
C GLY A 544 -24.09 28.81 6.85
N THR A 545 -23.65 28.82 8.12
CA THR A 545 -24.53 28.99 9.28
C THR A 545 -25.13 30.41 9.35
N GLU A 546 -26.26 30.57 10.04
CA GLU A 546 -26.87 31.88 10.32
C GLU A 546 -26.16 32.66 11.44
N GLU A 547 -25.13 32.06 12.06
CA GLU A 547 -24.30 32.72 13.06
C GLU A 547 -23.60 33.93 12.44
N ARG A 548 -23.64 35.06 13.15
CA ARG A 548 -23.04 36.32 12.71
C ARG A 548 -21.70 36.55 13.41
N VAL A 549 -20.73 37.04 12.65
CA VAL A 549 -19.42 37.50 13.12
C VAL A 549 -19.27 38.99 12.88
N CYS A 550 -18.54 39.65 13.78
CA CYS A 550 -18.17 41.05 13.62
C CYS A 550 -16.83 41.15 12.89
N LEU A 551 -16.82 41.78 11.73
CA LEU A 551 -15.64 42.00 10.90
C LEU A 551 -15.29 43.48 10.93
N THR A 552 -14.13 43.81 11.49
CA THR A 552 -13.70 45.19 11.68
C THR A 552 -12.68 45.58 10.61
N SER A 553 -12.82 46.78 10.03
CA SER A 553 -11.85 47.33 9.11
C SER A 553 -10.51 47.58 9.80
N ARG A 554 -9.41 47.61 9.03
CA ARG A 554 -8.05 47.75 9.58
C ARG A 554 -7.76 49.08 10.24
N ASP A 555 -8.51 50.11 9.90
CA ASP A 555 -8.47 51.43 10.55
C ASP A 555 -9.30 51.49 11.84
N GLU A 556 -9.95 50.37 12.18
CA GLU A 556 -10.85 50.19 13.32
C GLU A 556 -12.06 51.13 13.33
N GLN A 557 -12.32 51.84 12.23
CA GLN A 557 -13.41 52.82 12.14
C GLN A 557 -14.75 52.19 11.79
N THR A 558 -14.75 51.03 11.12
CA THR A 558 -15.97 50.39 10.60
C THR A 558 -16.07 48.94 11.03
N SER A 559 -17.25 48.53 11.48
CA SER A 559 -17.54 47.12 11.81
C SER A 559 -18.75 46.62 11.04
N PHE A 560 -18.62 45.43 10.47
CA PHE A 560 -19.65 44.74 9.70
C PHE A 560 -20.12 43.52 10.46
N LEU A 561 -21.43 43.39 10.69
CA LEU A 561 -22.02 42.19 11.27
C LEU A 561 -22.55 41.31 10.13
N VAL A 562 -21.88 40.20 9.85
CA VAL A 562 -22.16 39.35 8.68
C VAL A 562 -22.32 37.90 9.10
N SER A 563 -23.30 37.20 8.51
CA SER A 563 -23.49 35.76 8.73
C SER A 563 -22.52 34.91 7.90
N TYR A 564 -22.18 33.71 8.38
CA TYR A 564 -21.41 32.75 7.58
C TYR A 564 -22.12 32.36 6.27
N LYS A 565 -23.46 32.38 6.25
CA LYS A 565 -24.27 32.17 5.04
C LYS A 565 -24.03 33.24 3.98
N GLU A 566 -23.98 34.52 4.38
CA GLU A 566 -23.66 35.63 3.48
C GLU A 566 -22.21 35.53 2.99
N LEU A 567 -21.25 35.27 3.89
CA LEU A 567 -19.85 35.07 3.53
C LEU A 567 -19.66 33.91 2.53
N LYS A 568 -20.38 32.80 2.71
CA LYS A 568 -20.35 31.67 1.77
C LYS A 568 -20.86 32.07 0.38
N LYS A 569 -21.92 32.87 0.31
CA LYS A 569 -22.45 33.40 -0.96
C LYS A 569 -21.42 34.31 -1.64
N MET A 570 -20.82 35.23 -0.88
CA MET A 570 -19.77 36.13 -1.35
C MET A 570 -18.56 35.37 -1.91
N LEU A 571 -18.12 34.31 -1.20
CA LEU A 571 -17.05 33.43 -1.64
C LEU A 571 -17.40 32.71 -2.95
N ALA A 572 -18.61 32.15 -3.05
CA ALA A 572 -19.06 31.44 -4.24
C ALA A 572 -19.18 32.35 -5.47
N ASN A 573 -19.69 33.57 -5.30
CA ASN A 573 -19.78 34.57 -6.35
C ASN A 573 -18.39 34.99 -6.85
N SER A 574 -17.53 35.41 -5.93
CA SER A 574 -16.17 35.89 -6.23
C SER A 574 -15.32 34.81 -6.91
N PHE A 575 -15.38 33.56 -6.42
CA PHE A 575 -14.70 32.45 -7.08
C PHE A 575 -15.32 32.11 -8.44
N GLY A 576 -16.65 32.23 -8.57
CA GLY A 576 -17.39 31.96 -9.80
C GLY A 576 -17.01 32.90 -10.95
N GLU A 577 -16.65 34.15 -10.67
CA GLU A 577 -16.12 35.08 -11.66
C GLU A 577 -14.80 34.59 -12.26
N LEU A 578 -13.87 34.15 -11.40
CA LEU A 578 -12.58 33.61 -11.83
C LEU A 578 -12.74 32.34 -12.68
N VAL A 579 -13.66 31.45 -12.29
CA VAL A 579 -13.97 30.23 -13.05
C VAL A 579 -14.54 30.57 -14.43
N LYS A 580 -15.43 31.57 -14.53
CA LYS A 580 -15.99 32.00 -15.82
C LYS A 580 -14.89 32.53 -16.74
N ALA A 581 -14.00 33.39 -16.24
CA ALA A 581 -12.89 33.93 -17.02
C ALA A 581 -11.93 32.84 -17.52
N SER A 582 -11.64 31.83 -16.68
CA SER A 582 -10.78 30.69 -17.08
C SER A 582 -11.36 29.89 -18.26
N LYS A 583 -12.69 29.80 -18.38
CA LYS A 583 -13.34 29.09 -19.50
C LYS A 583 -13.30 29.91 -20.78
N SER A 584 -13.46 31.23 -20.69
CA SER A 584 -13.38 32.11 -21.86
C SER A 584 -12.00 32.09 -22.54
N GLY A 585 -10.93 31.85 -21.78
CA GLY A 585 -9.56 31.75 -22.32
C GLY A 585 -9.20 30.40 -22.98
N ARG A 586 -10.06 29.37 -22.91
CA ARG A 586 -9.83 28.05 -23.54
C ARG A 586 -10.51 27.89 -24.90
N SER A 587 -11.19 28.92 -25.39
CA SER A 587 -11.75 28.98 -26.73
C SER A 587 -10.75 29.61 -27.69
N PHE A 588 -9.59 28.97 -27.88
CA PHE A 588 -8.67 29.25 -28.98
C PHE A 588 -8.04 27.95 -29.45
#